data_AF-A0A2Z5IPY8-F1
#
_entry.id   AF-A0A2Z5IPY8-F1
#
_cell.length_a   1.000
_cell.length_b   1.000
_cell.length_c   1.000
_cell.angle_alpha   90.00
_cell.angle_beta   90.00
_cell.angle_gamma   90.00
#
_symmetry.space_group_name_H-M   'P 1'
#
loop_
_entity.id
_entity.type
_entity.pdbx_description
1 polymer ?
#
loop_
_entity_poly.entity_id
_entity_poly.type
_entity_poly.pdbx_seq_one_letter_code
_entity_poly.pdbx_strand_id
1 'polypeptide(L)'
;MKTKTTFKNRIKDYWKNGWTPGTITYFSLSAIFYITLIFVIRFAYKGENQKDWQTAITVSFGISLALNVLIVLVRKGLGRGLFKPLIDLNRSRIIHSRAKNKYTNLMTQAERDKILNQERREYDKELNNKAKNRQYKETNNLCFYLLIAISVLAFLILIPFFILKIRW
;
A
#
# COMPACT_ATOMS: atom_id res chain seq x y z
N MET A 1 -38.70 -2.32 -7.12
CA MET A 1 -38.21 -1.59 -5.93
C MET A 1 -37.48 -2.57 -4.98
N LYS A 2 -36.23 -2.97 -5.28
CA LYS A 2 -35.44 -3.97 -4.51
C LYS A 2 -33.94 -3.62 -4.40
N THR A 3 -33.57 -2.38 -4.72
CA THR A 3 -32.17 -1.95 -4.91
C THR A 3 -31.56 -1.20 -3.70
N LYS A 4 -32.38 -0.69 -2.78
CA LYS A 4 -31.86 0.07 -1.60
C LYS A 4 -31.27 -0.83 -0.51
N THR A 5 -31.81 -2.02 -0.30
CA THR A 5 -31.33 -2.97 0.73
C THR A 5 -29.96 -3.55 0.38
N THR A 6 -29.70 -3.82 -0.90
CA THR A 6 -28.39 -4.32 -1.38
C THR A 6 -27.29 -3.27 -1.27
N PHE A 7 -27.57 -1.99 -1.55
CA PHE A 7 -26.58 -0.91 -1.42
C PHE A 7 -26.17 -0.62 0.03
N LYS A 8 -27.15 -0.53 0.94
CA LYS A 8 -26.88 -0.28 2.37
C LYS A 8 -26.05 -1.41 2.99
N ASN A 9 -26.34 -2.66 2.64
CA ASN A 9 -25.57 -3.81 3.09
C ASN A 9 -24.13 -3.77 2.55
N ARG A 10 -23.94 -3.39 1.27
CA ARG A 10 -22.61 -3.25 0.66
C ARG A 10 -21.73 -2.18 1.33
N ILE A 11 -22.30 -1.04 1.70
CA ILE A 11 -21.56 0.00 2.45
C ILE A 11 -21.18 -0.52 3.83
N LYS A 12 -22.12 -1.15 4.54
CA LYS A 12 -21.87 -1.70 5.87
C LYS A 12 -20.74 -2.75 5.84
N ASP A 13 -20.74 -3.62 4.84
CA ASP A 13 -19.70 -4.62 4.64
C ASP A 13 -18.36 -3.98 4.27
N TYR A 14 -18.35 -2.93 3.45
CA TYR A 14 -17.15 -2.18 3.09
C TYR A 14 -16.48 -1.53 4.31
N TRP A 15 -17.29 -0.96 5.21
CA TRP A 15 -16.83 -0.38 6.47
C TRP A 15 -16.33 -1.45 7.45
N LYS A 16 -17.09 -2.54 7.63
CA LYS A 16 -16.69 -3.66 8.51
C LYS A 16 -15.37 -4.30 8.05
N ASN A 17 -15.20 -4.49 6.74
CA ASN A 17 -14.00 -5.08 6.17
C ASN A 17 -12.81 -4.10 6.07
N GLY A 18 -13.05 -2.80 6.32
CA GLY A 18 -12.01 -1.77 6.37
C GLY A 18 -11.29 -1.69 7.71
N TRP A 19 -11.86 -2.26 8.78
CA TRP A 19 -11.34 -2.22 10.15
C TRP A 19 -10.90 -3.61 10.61
N THR A 20 -9.85 -4.14 9.97
CA THR A 20 -9.16 -5.33 10.47
C THR A 20 -8.13 -4.93 11.55
N PRO A 21 -7.71 -5.85 12.43
CA PRO A 21 -6.68 -5.56 13.44
C PRO A 21 -5.42 -4.93 12.82
N GLY A 22 -4.99 -5.41 11.65
CA GLY A 22 -3.84 -4.85 10.94
C GLY A 22 -4.04 -3.39 10.49
N THR A 23 -5.21 -3.04 9.96
CA THR A 23 -5.52 -1.64 9.58
C THR A 23 -5.71 -0.71 10.77
N ILE A 24 -6.23 -1.23 11.89
CA ILE A 24 -6.38 -0.46 13.13
C ILE A 24 -5.00 -0.15 13.70
N THR A 25 -4.13 -1.16 13.82
CA THR A 25 -2.74 -0.97 14.28
C THR A 25 -1.99 0.01 13.38
N TYR A 26 -2.13 -0.12 12.07
CA TYR A 26 -1.53 0.82 11.12
C TYR A 26 -2.06 2.26 11.30
N PHE A 27 -3.37 2.44 11.46
CA PHE A 27 -3.98 3.74 11.68
C PHE A 27 -3.43 4.40 12.95
N SER A 28 -3.41 3.66 14.06
CA SER A 28 -2.92 4.16 15.35
C SER A 28 -1.43 4.50 15.31
N LEU A 29 -0.59 3.64 14.73
CA LEU A 29 0.84 3.91 14.56
C LEU A 29 1.08 5.12 13.64
N SER A 30 0.29 5.25 12.57
CA SER A 30 0.38 6.40 11.67
C SER A 30 0.00 7.70 12.37
N ALA A 31 -1.05 7.70 13.19
CA ALA A 31 -1.46 8.86 13.97
C ALA A 31 -0.36 9.31 14.94
N ILE A 32 0.23 8.37 15.69
CA ILE A 32 1.36 8.65 16.59
C ILE A 32 2.55 9.19 15.79
N PHE A 33 2.89 8.54 14.68
CA PHE A 33 3.98 8.97 13.81
C PHE A 33 3.78 10.40 13.29
N TYR A 34 2.56 10.78 12.90
CA TYR A 34 2.27 12.14 12.40
C TYR A 34 2.44 13.17 13.51
N ILE A 35 1.91 12.90 14.71
CA ILE A 35 2.09 13.78 15.86
C ILE A 35 3.58 13.95 16.16
N THR A 36 4.33 12.85 16.25
CA THR A 36 5.78 12.88 16.47
C THR A 36 6.49 13.69 15.39
N LEU A 37 6.11 13.55 14.12
CA LEU A 37 6.73 14.27 13.01
C LEU A 37 6.48 15.77 13.08
N ILE A 38 5.32 16.22 13.59
CA ILE A 38 5.05 17.65 13.86
C ILE A 38 6.04 18.18 14.91
N PHE A 39 6.20 17.44 16.02
CA PHE A 39 7.15 17.82 17.07
C PHE A 39 8.58 17.85 16.57
N VAL A 40 8.99 16.84 15.81
CA VAL A 40 10.33 16.78 15.20
C VAL A 40 10.56 18.00 14.32
N ILE A 41 9.64 18.37 13.42
CA ILE A 41 9.82 19.53 12.55
C ILE A 41 9.80 20.85 13.34
N ARG A 42 8.91 20.98 14.34
CA ARG A 42 8.82 22.17 15.19
C ARG A 42 10.09 22.39 16.01
N PHE A 43 10.67 21.33 16.56
CA PHE A 43 11.80 21.41 17.49
C PHE A 43 13.14 20.96 16.91
N ALA A 44 13.21 20.61 15.62
CA ALA A 44 14.46 20.28 14.93
C ALA A 44 15.48 21.43 14.97
N TYR A 45 15.00 22.66 14.96
CA TYR A 45 15.82 23.86 15.02
C TYR A 45 15.47 24.68 16.27
N LYS A 46 16.48 25.26 16.92
CA LYS A 46 16.34 26.10 18.12
C LYS A 46 16.60 27.57 17.79
N GLY A 47 16.02 28.48 18.58
CA GLY A 47 16.19 29.93 18.43
C GLY A 47 15.37 30.51 17.27
N GLU A 48 15.91 31.52 16.58
CA GLU A 48 15.21 32.24 15.50
C GLU A 48 14.85 31.36 14.29
N ASN A 49 15.51 30.21 14.14
CA ASN A 49 15.26 29.26 13.06
C ASN A 49 14.13 28.25 13.38
N GLN A 50 13.55 28.31 14.57
CA GLN A 50 12.47 27.42 14.98
C GLN A 50 11.24 27.61 14.08
N LYS A 51 10.79 26.53 13.43
CA LYS A 51 9.69 26.60 12.45
C LYS A 51 8.35 26.76 13.12
N ASP A 52 7.54 27.74 12.70
CA ASP A 52 6.18 27.97 13.21
C ASP A 52 5.31 26.71 13.19
N TRP A 53 4.30 26.65 14.08
CA TRP A 53 3.41 25.49 14.18
C TRP A 53 2.73 25.19 12.85
N GLN A 54 2.36 26.22 12.11
CA GLN A 54 1.75 26.09 10.78
C GLN A 54 2.68 25.40 9.79
N THR A 55 3.97 25.78 9.78
CA THR A 55 4.96 25.16 8.89
C THR A 55 5.19 23.71 9.27
N ALA A 56 5.30 23.42 10.57
CA ALA A 56 5.47 22.06 11.07
C ALA A 56 4.28 21.17 10.66
N ILE A 57 3.05 21.60 10.93
CA ILE A 57 1.83 20.87 10.56
C ILE A 57 1.76 20.67 9.04
N THR A 58 2.01 21.71 8.25
CA THR A 58 1.95 21.66 6.78
C THR A 58 2.92 20.63 6.21
N VAL A 59 4.18 20.67 6.63
CA VAL A 59 5.19 19.73 6.14
C VAL A 59 4.88 18.31 6.60
N SER A 60 4.46 18.13 7.86
CA SER A 60 4.11 16.81 8.39
C SER A 60 2.95 16.18 7.65
N PHE A 61 1.83 16.89 7.53
CA PHE A 61 0.65 16.36 6.83
C PHE A 61 0.87 16.23 5.32
N GLY A 62 1.78 17.00 4.73
CA GLY A 62 2.22 16.85 3.34
C GLY A 62 2.98 15.54 3.11
N ILE A 63 3.94 15.22 3.98
CA ILE A 63 4.65 13.93 3.95
C ILE A 63 3.66 12.78 4.16
N SER A 64 2.76 12.91 5.14
CA SER A 64 1.72 11.91 5.41
C SER A 64 0.79 11.69 4.23
N LEU A 65 0.36 12.76 3.56
CA LEU A 65 -0.47 12.68 2.36
C LEU A 65 0.27 11.95 1.24
N ALA A 66 1.50 12.34 0.94
CA ALA A 66 2.32 11.73 -0.10
C ALA A 66 2.53 10.23 0.15
N LEU A 67 2.87 9.83 1.38
CA LEU A 67 3.05 8.43 1.76
C LEU A 67 1.78 7.61 1.60
N ASN A 68 0.63 8.11 2.08
CA ASN A 68 -0.63 7.36 1.95
C ASN A 68 -1.08 7.25 0.49
N VAL A 69 -0.94 8.32 -0.30
CA VAL A 69 -1.24 8.29 -1.74
C VAL A 69 -0.34 7.26 -2.44
N LEU A 70 0.96 7.26 -2.15
CA LEU A 70 1.90 6.29 -2.70
C LEU A 70 1.50 4.85 -2.35
N ILE A 71 1.14 4.57 -1.09
CA ILE A 71 0.70 3.24 -0.65
C ILE A 71 -0.56 2.79 -1.41
N VAL A 72 -1.55 3.69 -1.56
CA VAL A 72 -2.77 3.39 -2.32
C VAL A 72 -2.45 3.10 -3.78
N LEU A 73 -1.56 3.88 -4.41
CA LEU A 73 -1.12 3.66 -5.79
C LEU A 73 -0.40 2.31 -5.95
N VAL A 74 0.52 1.97 -5.05
CA VAL A 74 1.21 0.69 -5.03
C VAL A 74 0.21 -0.47 -4.89
N ARG A 75 -0.75 -0.37 -3.96
CA ARG A 75 -1.81 -1.37 -3.77
C ARG A 75 -2.71 -1.52 -5.00
N LYS A 76 -3.02 -0.43 -5.71
CA LYS A 76 -3.77 -0.45 -6.97
C LYS A 76 -2.98 -1.01 -8.16
N GLY A 77 -1.70 -1.36 -7.96
CA GLY A 77 -0.90 -2.06 -8.96
C GLY A 77 0.12 -1.19 -9.69
N LEU A 78 0.31 0.07 -9.29
CA LEU A 78 1.33 0.94 -9.88
C LEU A 78 2.75 0.35 -9.69
N GLY A 79 2.98 -0.36 -8.57
CA GLY A 79 4.24 -1.07 -8.33
C GLY A 79 4.47 -2.28 -9.25
N ARG A 80 3.43 -2.86 -9.86
CA ARG A 80 3.60 -4.05 -10.73
C ARG A 80 4.37 -3.72 -12.00
N GLY A 81 4.25 -2.50 -12.53
CA GLY A 81 5.02 -2.05 -13.69
C GLY A 81 6.49 -1.80 -13.34
N LEU A 82 6.73 -1.05 -12.25
CA LEU A 82 8.09 -0.68 -11.82
C LEU A 82 8.93 -1.88 -11.40
N PHE A 83 8.33 -2.87 -10.73
CA PHE A 83 9.04 -4.05 -10.24
C PHE A 83 8.92 -5.27 -11.16
N LYS A 84 8.28 -5.16 -12.32
CA LYS A 84 8.10 -6.26 -13.28
C LYS A 84 9.41 -7.02 -13.58
N PRO A 85 10.54 -6.37 -13.94
CA PRO A 85 11.77 -7.09 -14.27
C PRO A 85 12.31 -7.89 -13.08
N LEU A 86 12.23 -7.36 -11.86
CA LEU A 86 12.68 -8.06 -10.65
C LEU A 86 11.76 -9.25 -10.30
N ILE A 87 10.45 -9.09 -10.49
CA ILE A 87 9.47 -10.16 -10.30
C ILE A 87 9.71 -11.28 -11.31
N ASP A 88 9.94 -10.94 -12.58
CA ASP A 88 10.18 -11.90 -13.66
C ASP A 88 11.51 -12.64 -13.47
N LEU A 89 12.57 -11.96 -13.02
CA LEU A 89 13.84 -12.60 -12.65
C LEU A 89 13.67 -13.62 -11.52
N ASN A 90 12.98 -13.23 -10.44
CA ASN A 90 12.73 -14.15 -9.32
C ASN A 90 11.85 -15.33 -9.73
N ARG A 91 10.81 -15.08 -10.53
CA ARG A 91 9.96 -16.13 -11.12
C ARG A 91 10.78 -17.11 -11.94
N SER A 92 11.62 -16.61 -12.85
CA SER A 92 12.49 -17.44 -13.68
C SER A 92 13.43 -18.30 -12.84
N ARG A 93 14.07 -17.71 -11.81
CA ARG A 93 14.96 -18.43 -10.88
C ARG A 93 14.23 -19.57 -10.16
N ILE A 94 13.03 -19.33 -9.64
CA ILE A 94 12.26 -20.36 -8.93
C ILE A 94 11.88 -21.49 -9.88
N ILE A 95 11.38 -21.17 -11.07
CA ILE A 95 10.97 -22.17 -12.08
C ILE A 95 12.18 -23.02 -12.49
N HIS A 96 13.31 -22.40 -12.81
CA HIS A 96 14.52 -23.13 -13.17
C HIS A 96 15.05 -23.99 -12.04
N SER A 97 15.01 -23.51 -10.79
CA SER A 97 15.41 -24.30 -9.63
C SER A 97 14.52 -25.53 -9.43
N ARG A 98 13.20 -25.39 -9.56
CA ARG A 98 12.25 -26.50 -9.41
C ARG A 98 12.39 -27.51 -10.55
N ALA A 99 12.54 -27.03 -11.78
CA ALA A 99 12.75 -27.88 -12.94
C ALA A 99 14.06 -28.68 -12.81
N LYS A 100 15.15 -28.03 -12.38
CA LYS A 100 16.45 -28.69 -12.18
C LYS A 100 16.38 -29.83 -11.18
N ASN A 101 15.57 -29.72 -10.12
CA ASN A 101 15.39 -30.78 -9.13
C ASN A 101 14.65 -32.01 -9.69
N LYS A 102 13.98 -31.90 -10.84
CA LYS A 102 13.27 -32.99 -11.52
C LYS A 102 14.09 -33.62 -12.66
N TYR A 103 15.27 -33.09 -12.97
CA TYR A 103 16.12 -33.62 -14.02
C TYR A 103 16.89 -34.86 -13.53
N THR A 104 17.04 -35.86 -14.39
CA THR A 104 17.95 -36.98 -14.19
C THR A 104 19.12 -36.92 -15.16
N ASN A 105 20.24 -37.55 -14.81
CA ASN A 105 21.49 -37.47 -15.59
C ASN A 105 21.36 -38.04 -17.02
N LEU A 106 20.37 -38.89 -17.27
CA LEU A 106 20.15 -39.58 -18.54
C LEU A 106 19.10 -38.91 -19.45
N MET A 107 18.52 -37.77 -19.04
CA MET A 107 17.49 -37.09 -19.81
C MET A 107 18.04 -36.38 -21.04
N THR A 108 17.33 -36.52 -22.16
CA THR A 108 17.53 -35.76 -23.39
C THR A 108 17.11 -34.29 -23.21
N GLN A 109 17.58 -33.41 -24.10
CA GLN A 109 17.18 -32.00 -24.06
C GLN A 109 15.65 -31.81 -24.20
N ALA A 110 15.01 -32.59 -25.08
CA ALA A 110 13.56 -32.53 -25.28
C ALA A 110 12.76 -32.88 -24.01
N GLU A 111 13.23 -33.86 -23.23
CA GLU A 111 12.62 -34.22 -21.95
C GLU A 111 12.79 -33.13 -20.89
N ARG A 112 13.96 -32.48 -20.84
CA ARG A 112 14.22 -31.35 -19.95
C ARG A 112 13.31 -30.16 -20.28
N ASP A 113 13.10 -29.88 -21.56
CA ASP A 113 12.19 -28.82 -22.01
C ASP A 113 10.72 -29.12 -21.68
N LYS A 114 10.31 -30.38 -21.76
CA LYS A 114 8.98 -30.82 -21.33
C LYS A 114 8.77 -30.57 -19.84
N ILE A 115 9.75 -30.93 -19.00
CA ILE A 115 9.72 -30.68 -17.55
C ILE A 115 9.69 -29.18 -17.26
N LEU A 116 10.52 -28.38 -17.93
CA LEU A 116 10.57 -26.93 -17.73
C LEU A 116 9.22 -26.27 -18.07
N ASN A 117 8.59 -26.68 -19.17
CA ASN A 117 7.28 -26.17 -19.57
C ASN A 117 6.16 -26.62 -18.62
N GLN A 118 6.25 -27.83 -18.07
CA GLN A 118 5.32 -28.29 -17.04
C GLN A 118 5.44 -27.44 -15.77
N GLU A 119 6.65 -27.16 -15.28
CA GLU A 119 6.90 -26.29 -14.13
C GLU A 119 6.38 -24.86 -14.34
N ARG A 120 6.56 -24.30 -15.55
CA ARG A 120 5.99 -22.98 -15.90
C ARG A 120 4.47 -22.98 -15.72
N ARG A 121 3.78 -24.01 -16.22
CA ARG A 121 2.31 -24.14 -16.11
C ARG A 121 1.86 -24.34 -14.67
N GLU A 122 2.57 -25.15 -13.89
CA GLU A 122 2.26 -25.40 -12.47
C GLU A 122 2.44 -24.11 -11.65
N TYR A 123 3.54 -23.39 -11.85
CA TYR A 123 3.80 -22.11 -11.18
C TYR A 123 2.75 -21.04 -11.53
N ASP A 124 2.30 -20.98 -12.78
CA ASP A 124 1.26 -20.03 -13.21
C ASP A 124 -0.11 -20.36 -12.60
N LYS A 125 -0.43 -21.65 -12.46
CA LYS A 125 -1.62 -22.10 -11.71
C LYS A 125 -1.52 -21.72 -10.24
N GLU A 126 -0.36 -21.91 -9.59
CA GLU A 126 -0.14 -21.48 -8.20
C GLU A 126 -0.34 -19.96 -8.04
N LEU A 127 0.21 -19.15 -8.94
CA LEU A 127 0.06 -17.70 -8.92
C LEU A 127 -1.41 -17.29 -9.10
N ASN A 128 -2.12 -17.88 -10.06
CA ASN A 128 -3.53 -17.61 -10.28
C ASN A 128 -4.40 -18.01 -9.08
N ASN A 129 -4.11 -19.14 -8.44
CA ASN A 129 -4.80 -19.57 -7.23
C ASN A 129 -4.51 -18.64 -6.06
N LYS A 130 -3.25 -18.19 -5.89
CA LYS A 130 -2.89 -17.17 -4.89
C LYS A 130 -3.59 -15.84 -5.15
N ALA A 131 -3.71 -15.42 -6.41
CA ALA A 131 -4.41 -14.19 -6.79
C ALA A 131 -5.92 -14.27 -6.48
N LYS A 132 -6.58 -15.39 -6.82
CA LYS A 132 -7.98 -15.65 -6.45
C LYS A 132 -8.17 -15.62 -4.94
N ASN A 133 -7.32 -16.31 -4.18
CA ASN A 133 -7.42 -16.36 -2.71
C ASN A 133 -7.15 -14.99 -2.05
N ARG A 134 -6.32 -14.13 -2.66
CA ARG A 134 -6.10 -12.76 -2.19
C ARG A 134 -7.33 -11.87 -2.37
N GLN A 135 -8.07 -11.99 -3.48
CA GLN A 135 -9.31 -11.23 -3.70
C GLN A 135 -10.36 -11.47 -2.61
N TYR A 136 -10.45 -12.69 -2.07
CA TYR A 136 -11.41 -13.01 -1.00
C TYR A 136 -11.01 -12.50 0.40
N LYS A 137 -9.73 -12.18 0.61
CA LYS A 137 -9.19 -11.72 1.91
C LYS A 137 -8.76 -10.26 1.89
N GLU A 138 -9.00 -9.53 0.80
CA GLU A 138 -8.40 -8.22 0.61
C GLU A 138 -9.00 -7.20 1.57
N THR A 139 -8.16 -6.73 2.49
CA THR A 139 -8.52 -5.62 3.36
C THR A 139 -8.65 -4.37 2.52
N ASN A 140 -9.80 -3.73 2.65
CA ASN A 140 -10.15 -2.54 1.92
C ASN A 140 -9.21 -1.35 2.24
N ASN A 141 -9.12 -0.38 1.33
CA ASN A 141 -8.25 0.80 1.45
C ASN A 141 -8.85 1.93 2.30
N LEU A 142 -9.93 1.66 3.04
CA LEU A 142 -10.66 2.64 3.86
C LEU A 142 -9.74 3.43 4.79
N CYS A 143 -8.86 2.73 5.52
CA CYS A 143 -7.93 3.35 6.47
C CYS A 143 -7.01 4.39 5.78
N PHE A 144 -6.44 4.07 4.61
CA PHE A 144 -5.61 5.00 3.86
C PHE A 144 -6.40 6.20 3.35
N TYR A 145 -7.63 5.98 2.87
CA TYR A 145 -8.49 7.09 2.44
C TYR A 145 -8.88 8.00 3.60
N LEU A 146 -9.10 7.47 4.79
CA LEU A 146 -9.35 8.27 5.99
C LEU A 146 -8.12 9.12 6.36
N LEU A 147 -6.92 8.55 6.35
CA LEU A 147 -5.68 9.30 6.61
C LEU A 147 -5.45 10.41 5.57
N ILE A 148 -5.69 10.11 4.28
CA ILE A 148 -5.65 11.10 3.20
C ILE A 148 -6.68 12.21 3.46
N ALA A 149 -7.91 11.86 3.81
CA ALA A 149 -8.97 12.83 4.08
C ALA A 149 -8.63 13.73 5.27
N ILE A 150 -8.06 13.17 6.34
CA ILE A 150 -7.57 13.93 7.49
C ILE A 150 -6.45 14.90 7.06
N SER A 151 -5.49 14.46 6.24
CA SER A 151 -4.45 15.34 5.70
C SER A 151 -5.01 16.49 4.86
N VAL A 152 -5.97 16.20 3.98
CA VAL A 152 -6.63 17.22 3.15
C VAL A 152 -7.40 18.21 4.03
N LEU A 153 -8.13 17.71 5.04
CA LEU A 153 -8.85 18.56 5.98
C LEU A 153 -7.90 19.47 6.77
N ALA A 154 -6.76 18.97 7.21
CA ALA A 154 -5.73 19.77 7.88
C ALA A 154 -5.26 20.94 6.99
N PHE A 155 -5.05 20.71 5.70
CA PHE A 155 -4.73 21.79 4.76
C PHE A 155 -5.86 22.79 4.60
N LEU A 156 -7.11 22.33 4.47
CA LEU A 156 -8.27 23.23 4.37
C LEU A 156 -8.39 24.15 5.58
N ILE A 157 -8.12 23.63 6.79
CA ILE A 157 -8.13 24.43 8.03
C ILE A 157 -7.00 25.45 8.05
N LEU A 158 -5.84 25.15 7.45
CA LEU A 158 -4.68 26.05 7.41
C LEU A 158 -4.79 27.16 6.34
N ILE A 159 -5.58 26.96 5.28
CA ILE A 159 -5.74 27.95 4.19
C ILE A 159 -6.10 29.36 4.72
N PRO A 160 -7.11 29.53 5.59
CA PRO A 160 -7.43 30.85 6.17
C PRO A 160 -6.25 31.49 6.90
N PHE A 161 -5.45 30.73 7.64
CA PHE A 161 -4.31 31.25 8.39
C PHE A 161 -3.20 31.76 7.47
N PHE A 162 -2.94 31.04 6.37
CA PHE A 162 -1.98 31.47 5.36
C PHE A 162 -2.45 32.72 4.61
N ILE A 163 -3.73 32.80 4.25
CA ILE A 163 -4.33 33.97 3.58
C ILE A 163 -4.25 35.20 4.50
N LEU A 164 -4.61 35.03 5.77
CA LEU A 164 -4.64 36.12 6.75
C LEU A 164 -3.26 36.44 7.34
N LYS A 165 -2.20 35.70 6.96
CA LYS A 165 -0.83 35.83 7.49
C LYS A 165 -0.76 35.80 9.03
N ILE A 166 -1.70 35.12 9.68
CA ILE A 166 -1.70 34.93 11.13
C ILE A 166 -0.58 33.93 11.43
N ARG A 167 0.34 34.23 12.35
CA ARG A 167 1.43 33.30 12.75
C ARG A 167 1.24 32.83 14.19
N TRP A 168 1.34 31.52 14.40
CA TRP A 168 1.26 30.84 15.70
C TRP A 168 2.49 29.97 15.94
#